data_AF-A0A100WR69-F1
#
_entry.id   AF-A0A100WR69-F1
#
_cell.length_a   1.000
_cell.length_b   1.000
_cell.length_c   1.000
_cell.angle_alpha   90.00
_cell.angle_beta   90.00
_cell.angle_gamma   90.00
#
_symmetry.space_group_name_H-M   'P 1'
#
loop_
_entity.id
_entity.type
_entity.pdbx_description
1 polymer ?
#
loop_
_entity_poly.entity_id
_entity_poly.type
_entity_poly.pdbx_seq_one_letter_code
_entity_poly.pdbx_strand_id
1 'polypeptide(L)'
;MQCFGIAASDHTKQVLTGQSVFLESDPSQSSTDRYGRELAYVWLQDGSLVNLGLIAQGFAHEYTYDVPYRYRDQFQAAEADARTHQRGLWSPTTCAGVTDSGSR
;
A
#
# COMPACT_ATOMS: atom_id res chain seq x y z
N MET A 1 -0.89 -18.54 -4.00
CA MET A 1 -0.70 -17.32 -3.18
C MET A 1 0.19 -16.40 -3.96
N GLN A 2 -0.12 -15.11 -4.00
CA GLN A 2 0.75 -14.10 -4.60
C GLN A 2 2.05 -13.99 -3.79
N CYS A 3 3.16 -13.69 -4.46
CA CYS A 3 4.45 -13.54 -3.80
C CYS A 3 4.38 -12.38 -2.79
N PHE A 4 5.05 -12.53 -1.64
CA PHE A 4 5.05 -11.56 -0.53
C PHE A 4 3.72 -11.34 0.23
N GLY A 5 2.61 -11.97 -0.18
CA GLY A 5 1.29 -11.73 0.42
C GLY A 5 1.20 -12.02 1.92
N ILE A 6 1.87 -13.08 2.40
CA ILE A 6 1.91 -13.41 3.84
C ILE A 6 2.65 -12.31 4.63
N ALA A 7 3.85 -11.93 4.17
CA ALA A 7 4.65 -10.90 4.82
C ALA A 7 3.93 -9.54 4.88
N ALA A 8 3.25 -9.15 3.79
CA ALA A 8 2.43 -7.94 3.75
C ALA A 8 1.26 -7.98 4.72
N SER A 9 0.55 -9.12 4.80
CA SER A 9 -0.55 -9.31 5.74
C SER A 9 -0.09 -9.22 7.19
N ASP A 10 1.01 -9.89 7.52
CA ASP A 10 1.52 -9.95 8.89
C ASP A 10 2.09 -8.60 9.33
N HIS A 11 2.79 -7.87 8.45
CA HIS A 11 3.24 -6.52 8.74
C HIS A 11 2.06 -5.56 8.95
N THR A 12 1.04 -5.61 8.10
CA THR A 12 -0.16 -4.77 8.27
C THR A 12 -0.86 -5.05 9.59
N LYS A 13 -0.99 -6.33 9.99
CA LYS A 13 -1.51 -6.70 11.32
C LYS A 13 -0.63 -6.17 12.44
N GLN A 14 0.69 -6.28 12.33
CA GLN A 14 1.62 -5.77 13.34
C GLN A 14 1.47 -4.26 13.55
N VAL A 15 1.27 -3.50 12.47
CA VAL A 15 1.10 -2.04 12.52
C VAL A 15 -0.26 -1.65 13.09
N LEU A 16 -1.32 -2.39 12.77
CA LEU A 16 -2.71 -1.95 13.06
C LEU A 16 -3.37 -2.65 14.26
N THR A 17 -2.91 -3.82 14.68
CA THR A 17 -3.59 -4.59 15.74
C THR A 17 -3.53 -3.84 17.07
N GLY A 18 -4.70 -3.57 17.65
CA GLY A 18 -4.84 -2.83 18.89
C GLY A 18 -4.66 -1.32 18.76
N GLN A 19 -4.44 -0.79 17.55
CA GLN A 19 -4.33 0.64 17.32
C GLN A 19 -5.69 1.28 17.09
N SER A 20 -5.85 2.51 17.59
CA SER A 20 -6.92 3.40 17.14
C SER A 20 -6.46 4.16 15.90
N VAL A 21 -7.33 4.27 14.91
CA VAL A 21 -7.01 4.88 13.62
C VAL A 21 -8.04 5.92 13.22
N PHE A 22 -7.63 6.86 12.38
CA PHE A 22 -8.53 7.75 11.65
C PHE A 22 -8.62 7.31 10.20
N LEU A 23 -9.84 7.33 9.67
CA LEU A 23 -10.11 7.07 8.26
C LEU A 23 -10.31 8.41 7.55
N GLU A 24 -9.53 8.65 6.49
CA GLU A 24 -9.70 9.80 5.61
C GLU A 24 -10.20 9.31 4.25
N SER A 25 -11.36 9.82 3.82
CA SER A 25 -11.85 9.60 2.47
C SER A 25 -11.19 10.56 1.48
N ASP A 26 -11.11 10.14 0.21
CA ASP A 26 -10.67 11.00 -0.87
C ASP A 26 -11.88 11.45 -1.72
N PRO A 27 -12.30 12.72 -1.68
CA PRO A 27 -13.41 13.23 -2.49
C PRO A 27 -13.18 13.17 -4.00
N SER A 28 -11.93 13.00 -4.45
CA SER A 28 -11.60 12.78 -5.87
C SER A 28 -11.87 11.35 -6.32
N GLN A 29 -12.10 10.43 -5.39
CA GLN A 29 -12.31 9.00 -5.63
C GLN A 29 -13.72 8.58 -5.19
N SER A 30 -14.15 7.42 -5.68
CA SER A 30 -15.32 6.76 -5.10
C SER A 30 -15.02 6.35 -3.65
N SER A 31 -15.97 6.53 -2.74
CA SER A 31 -15.84 6.09 -1.33
C SER A 31 -15.94 4.57 -1.17
N THR A 32 -16.38 3.86 -2.20
CA THR A 32 -16.45 2.39 -2.20
C THR A 32 -15.99 1.81 -3.52
N ASP A 33 -15.45 0.60 -3.47
CA ASP A 33 -15.15 -0.17 -4.68
C ASP A 33 -16.37 -0.93 -5.24
N ARG A 34 -16.17 -1.64 -6.35
CA ARG A 34 -17.20 -2.47 -7.03
C ARG A 34 -17.78 -3.60 -6.18
N TYR A 35 -17.13 -3.95 -5.06
CA TYR A 35 -17.56 -4.99 -4.13
C TYR A 35 -18.23 -4.40 -2.88
N GLY A 36 -18.39 -3.07 -2.81
CA GLY A 36 -18.98 -2.37 -1.68
C GLY A 36 -18.03 -2.19 -0.49
N ARG A 37 -16.72 -2.39 -0.68
CA ARG A 37 -15.72 -2.14 0.38
C ARG A 37 -15.44 -0.65 0.44
N GLU A 38 -15.38 -0.10 1.65
CA GLU A 38 -15.00 1.30 1.88
C GLU A 38 -13.53 1.54 1.48
N LEU A 39 -13.30 2.67 0.79
CA LEU A 39 -11.99 3.13 0.38
C LEU A 39 -11.60 4.34 1.23
N ALA A 40 -10.54 4.18 2.02
CA ALA A 40 -10.02 5.22 2.90
C ALA A 40 -8.51 5.10 3.10
N TYR A 41 -7.88 6.22 3.42
CA TYR A 41 -6.54 6.27 3.99
C TYR A 41 -6.60 6.02 5.49
N VAL A 42 -5.62 5.27 5.99
CA VAL A 42 -5.55 4.90 7.40
C VAL A 42 -4.44 5.69 8.09
N TRP A 43 -4.82 6.50 9.06
CA TRP A 43 -3.91 7.32 9.85
C TRP A 43 -3.80 6.80 11.27
N LEU A 44 -2.58 6.67 11.78
CA LEU A 44 -2.31 6.43 13.19
C LEU A 44 -2.47 7.72 14.01
N GLN A 45 -2.63 7.58 15.32
CA GLN A 45 -2.77 8.72 16.23
C GLN A 45 -1.54 9.66 16.26
N ASP A 46 -0.37 9.14 15.90
CA ASP A 46 0.87 9.93 15.81
C ASP A 46 1.00 10.72 14.49
N GLY A 47 0.00 10.63 13.60
CA GLY A 47 0.00 11.29 12.30
C GLY A 47 0.66 10.48 11.18
N SER A 48 1.06 9.23 11.43
CA SER A 48 1.61 8.35 10.40
C SER A 48 0.53 7.85 9.44
N LEU A 49 0.77 8.01 8.14
CA LEU A 49 -0.07 7.44 7.08
C LEU A 49 0.37 6.00 6.78
N VAL A 50 -0.46 5.03 7.15
CA VAL A 50 -0.14 3.61 7.05
C VAL A 50 0.04 3.19 5.59
N ASN A 51 -0.83 3.64 4.68
CA ASN A 51 -0.74 3.35 3.25
C ASN A 51 0.65 3.71 2.68
N LEU A 52 1.15 4.92 3.00
CA LEU A 52 2.47 5.39 2.58
C LEU A 52 3.58 4.51 3.18
N GLY A 53 3.49 4.19 4.47
CA GLY A 53 4.46 3.35 5.17
C GLY A 53 4.58 1.95 4.57
N LEU A 54 3.46 1.34 4.16
CA LEU A 54 3.45 0.03 3.50
C LEU A 54 4.17 0.07 2.15
N ILE A 55 3.94 1.12 1.34
CA ILE A 55 4.58 1.28 0.04
C ILE A 55 6.09 1.54 0.21
N ALA A 56 6.46 2.48 1.09
CA ALA A 56 7.85 2.87 1.34
C ALA A 56 8.73 1.70 1.83
N GLN A 57 8.13 0.77 2.57
CA GLN A 57 8.81 -0.44 3.06
C GLN A 57 8.72 -1.64 2.10
N GLY A 58 8.04 -1.50 0.96
CA GLY A 58 7.91 -2.56 -0.05
C GLY A 58 6.93 -3.67 0.34
N PHE A 59 5.92 -3.38 1.15
CA PHE A 59 4.82 -4.30 1.49
C PHE A 59 3.60 -4.13 0.59
N ALA A 60 3.54 -3.07 -0.22
CA ALA A 60 2.47 -2.80 -1.15
C ALA A 60 3.01 -2.16 -2.43
N HIS A 61 2.24 -2.32 -3.51
CA HIS A 61 2.41 -1.56 -4.74
C HIS A 61 1.63 -0.26 -4.67
N GLU A 62 2.14 0.78 -5.34
CA GLU A 62 1.32 1.92 -5.74
C GLU A 62 0.45 1.50 -6.92
N TYR A 63 -0.84 1.85 -6.87
CA TYR A 63 -1.75 1.55 -7.97
C TYR A 63 -2.71 2.72 -8.20
N THR A 64 -2.45 3.48 -9.26
CA THR A 64 -3.36 4.50 -9.78
C THR A 64 -4.28 3.86 -10.82
N TYR A 65 -5.59 3.84 -10.56
CA TYR A 65 -6.57 3.23 -11.46
C TYR A 65 -6.98 4.17 -12.62
N ASP A 66 -7.68 5.27 -12.32
CA ASP A 66 -8.23 6.19 -13.33
C ASP A 66 -7.66 7.61 -13.22
N VAL A 67 -7.93 8.29 -12.10
CA VAL A 67 -7.59 9.69 -11.87
C VAL A 67 -6.62 9.83 -10.70
N PRO A 68 -5.76 10.87 -10.68
CA PRO A 68 -4.91 11.18 -9.54
C PRO A 68 -5.71 11.24 -8.23
N TYR A 69 -5.31 10.42 -7.26
CA TYR A 69 -5.79 10.53 -5.88
C TYR A 69 -4.87 11.45 -5.06
N ARG A 70 -5.37 11.89 -3.91
CA ARG A 70 -4.79 12.94 -3.05
C ARG A 70 -3.29 12.79 -2.77
N TYR A 71 -2.82 11.56 -2.54
CA TYR A 71 -1.42 11.26 -2.16
C TYR A 71 -0.61 10.56 -3.26
N ARG A 72 -1.10 10.53 -4.51
CA ARG A 72 -0.49 9.74 -5.58
C ARG A 72 1.00 9.99 -5.76
N ASP A 73 1.40 11.25 -5.88
CA ASP A 73 2.79 11.59 -6.17
C ASP A 73 3.73 11.18 -5.02
N GLN A 74 3.25 11.23 -3.76
CA GLN A 74 3.99 10.74 -2.60
C GLN A 74 4.14 9.22 -2.63
N PHE A 75 3.09 8.49 -3.02
CA PHE A 75 3.10 7.03 -3.07
C PHE A 75 3.99 6.54 -4.22
N GLN A 76 3.96 7.22 -5.37
CA GLN A 76 4.85 6.92 -6.50
C GLN A 76 6.31 7.14 -6.14
N ALA A 77 6.62 8.24 -5.46
CA ALA A 77 7.97 8.51 -4.97
C ALA A 77 8.43 7.45 -3.95
N ALA A 78 7.57 7.05 -3.02
CA ALA A 78 7.86 6.02 -2.04
C ALA A 78 8.09 4.65 -2.69
N GLU A 79 7.30 4.29 -3.71
CA GLU A 79 7.50 3.04 -4.44
C GLU A 79 8.82 3.04 -5.22
N ALA A 80 9.13 4.14 -5.90
CA ALA A 80 10.40 4.30 -6.62
C ALA A 80 11.61 4.16 -5.69
N ASP A 81 11.53 4.74 -4.50
CA ASP A 81 12.55 4.63 -3.46
C ASP A 81 12.66 3.18 -2.93
N ALA A 82 11.53 2.51 -2.65
CA ALA A 82 11.50 1.12 -2.21
C ALA A 82 12.08 0.15 -3.27
N ARG A 83 11.79 0.40 -4.56
CA ARG A 83 12.37 -0.33 -5.70
C ARG A 83 13.89 -0.15 -5.77
N THR A 84 14.35 1.10 -5.69
CA THR A 84 15.79 1.44 -5.76
C THR A 84 16.58 0.78 -4.63
N HIS A 85 16.00 0.71 -3.43
CA HIS A 85 16.61 0.09 -2.26
C HIS A 85 16.24 -1.39 -2.07
N GLN A 86 15.58 -2.00 -3.06
CA GLN A 86 15.25 -3.44 -3.05
C GLN A 86 14.50 -3.88 -1.78
N ARG A 87 13.63 -3.03 -1.24
CA ARG A 87 12.89 -3.32 0.00
C ARG A 87 11.72 -4.28 -0.24
N GLY A 88 11.48 -5.16 0.71
CA GLY A 88 10.31 -6.05 0.72
C GLY A 88 10.13 -6.82 -0.59
N LEU A 89 8.96 -6.69 -1.22
CA LEU A 89 8.62 -7.36 -2.48
C LEU A 89 9.58 -7.02 -3.64
N TRP A 90 10.30 -5.89 -3.56
CA TRP A 90 11.27 -5.46 -4.58
C TRP A 90 12.61 -6.18 -4.48
N SER A 91 12.88 -6.89 -3.37
CA SER A 91 14.12 -7.64 -3.22
C SER A 91 14.26 -8.73 -4.29
N PRO A 92 15.44 -8.86 -4.95
CA PRO A 92 15.72 -9.93 -5.91
C PRO A 92 15.57 -11.33 -5.33
N THR A 93 15.75 -11.50 -4.02
CA THR A 93 15.62 -12.80 -3.32
C THR A 93 14.21 -13.06 -2.81
N THR A 94 13.26 -12.16 -3.09
CA THR A 94 11.89 -12.24 -2.59
C THR A 94 10.92 -12.41 -3.75
N CYS A 95 10.61 -11.33 -4.47
CA CYS A 95 9.72 -11.37 -5.65
C CYS A 95 10.26 -10.59 -6.84
N ALA A 96 11.34 -9.81 -6.67
CA ALA A 96 11.87 -8.88 -7.67
C ALA A 96 10.78 -7.95 -8.26
N GLY A 97 9.78 -7.56 -7.44
CA GLY A 97 8.64 -6.74 -7.87
C GLY A 97 7.51 -7.48 -8.59
N VAL A 98 7.63 -8.79 -8.82
CA VAL A 98 6.64 -9.61 -9.51
C VAL A 98 5.78 -10.34 -8.47
N THR A 99 4.70 -9.70 -8.05
CA THR A 99 3.79 -10.25 -7.03
C THR A 99 2.63 -11.04 -7.62
N ASP A 100 2.27 -10.78 -8.88
CA ASP A 100 1.22 -11.51 -9.58
C ASP A 100 1.78 -12.57 -10.54
N SER A 101 1.07 -13.70 -10.65
CA SER A 101 1.35 -14.73 -11.66
C SER A 101 0.71 -14.41 -13.01
N GLY A 102 -0.10 -13.34 -13.08
CA GLY A 102 -0.80 -12.88 -14.27
C GLY A 102 -0.05 -11.72 -14.94
N SER A 103 0.75 -12.04 -15.96
CA SER A 103 1.16 -11.06 -16.96
C SER A 103 -0.07 -10.58 -17.74
N ARG A 104 -0.19 -9.25 -17.86
CA ARG A 104 -0.97 -8.43 -18.82
C ARG A 104 -2.23 -7.76 -18.29
#